data_AF-A0A431U848-F1
#
_entry.id   AF-A0A431U848-F1
#
_cell.length_a   1.000
_cell.length_b   1.000
_cell.length_c   1.000
_cell.angle_alpha   90.00
_cell.angle_beta   90.00
_cell.angle_gamma   90.00
#
_symmetry.space_group_name_H-M   'P 1'
#
loop_
_entity.id
_entity.type
_entity.pdbx_description
1 polymer ?
#
loop_
_entity_poly.entity_id
_entity_poly.type
_entity_poly.pdbx_seq_one_letter_code
_entity_poly.pdbx_strand_id
1 'polypeptide(L)'
;MLRWLLLYALLLALPAAAQLPPDPEMTQNRAFRVKFQVPAHWLVSRQRTDSVELLRYHDPADGAHLWVARLRGRHAHTRPVSALQRLLRQLGATHHAEHRATAHGLDYLESTGTCRVGGRELRYDARVTTYQGQVLLVYLYATPTAFNTQAPLLHRVLDSFAPLPAD
;
A
#
# COMPACT_ATOMS: atom_id res chain seq x y z
N MET A 1 53.04 11.06 2.25
CA MET A 1 51.91 11.34 1.33
C MET A 1 50.96 10.15 1.15
N LEU A 2 51.45 8.91 1.08
CA LEU A 2 50.62 7.68 0.91
C LEU A 2 49.54 7.47 2.01
N ARG A 3 49.77 7.97 3.22
CA ARG A 3 48.89 7.81 4.38
C ARG A 3 47.56 8.59 4.28
N TRP A 4 47.54 9.66 3.48
CA TRP A 4 46.34 10.47 3.25
C TRP A 4 45.45 9.90 2.13
N LEU A 5 46.06 9.21 1.14
CA LEU A 5 45.32 8.53 0.06
C LEU A 5 44.50 7.34 0.57
N LEU A 6 45.04 6.58 1.54
CA LEU A 6 44.32 5.47 2.17
C LEU A 6 43.09 5.95 2.97
N LEU A 7 43.18 7.11 3.62
CA LEU A 7 42.06 7.71 4.36
C LEU A 7 40.96 8.20 3.42
N TYR A 8 41.33 8.73 2.25
CA TYR A 8 40.38 9.17 1.22
C TYR A 8 39.67 7.99 0.55
N ALA A 9 40.39 6.90 0.29
CA ALA A 9 39.81 5.66 -0.22
C ALA A 9 38.85 4.99 0.79
N LEU A 10 39.14 5.10 2.10
CA LEU A 10 38.26 4.56 3.15
C LEU A 10 36.97 5.38 3.31
N LEU A 11 37.03 6.70 3.14
CA LEU A 11 35.86 7.59 3.20
C LEU A 11 34.91 7.40 2.00
N LEU A 12 35.43 7.04 0.82
CA LEU A 12 34.62 6.70 -0.36
C LEU A 12 33.98 5.30 -0.28
N ALA A 13 34.47 4.45 0.63
CA ALA A 13 33.96 3.11 0.88
C ALA A 13 32.95 3.05 2.03
N LEU A 14 32.52 4.20 2.60
CA LEU A 14 31.33 4.18 3.44
C LEU A 14 30.14 3.88 2.53
N PRO A 15 29.45 2.73 2.68
CA PRO A 15 28.13 2.61 2.11
C PRO A 15 27.35 3.77 2.71
N ALA A 16 26.77 4.62 1.84
CA ALA A 16 25.77 5.59 2.28
C ALA A 16 24.84 4.80 3.20
N ALA A 17 24.89 5.10 4.50
CA ALA A 17 24.09 4.40 5.49
C ALA A 17 22.68 4.50 4.95
N ALA A 18 22.12 3.38 4.51
CA ALA A 18 20.76 3.32 4.05
C ALA A 18 19.94 3.76 5.25
N GLN A 19 19.56 5.03 5.28
CA GLN A 19 18.77 5.61 6.35
C GLN A 19 17.53 4.73 6.40
N LEU A 20 17.40 3.96 7.49
CA LEU A 20 16.23 3.12 7.70
C LEU A 20 15.03 4.07 7.52
N PRO A 21 14.09 3.77 6.61
CA PRO A 21 12.93 4.63 6.45
C PRO A 21 12.29 4.81 7.83
N PRO A 22 11.91 6.05 8.20
CA PRO A 22 11.37 6.34 9.52
C PRO A 22 10.19 5.41 9.81
N ASP A 23 10.08 4.94 11.05
CA ASP A 23 9.05 3.99 11.42
C ASP A 23 7.66 4.54 11.08
N PRO A 24 6.77 3.69 10.54
CA PRO A 24 5.46 4.15 10.11
C PRO A 24 4.57 4.44 11.33
N GLU A 25 3.78 5.49 11.24
CA GLU A 25 2.93 5.97 12.32
C GLU A 25 1.53 5.37 12.22
N MET A 26 0.92 5.11 13.38
CA MET A 26 -0.44 4.59 13.45
C MET A 26 -1.45 5.67 13.06
N THR A 27 -2.16 5.44 11.95
CA THR A 27 -3.26 6.25 11.46
C THR A 27 -4.59 5.58 11.78
N GLN A 28 -5.58 6.36 12.22
CA GLN A 28 -6.94 5.88 12.44
C GLN A 28 -7.89 6.50 11.42
N ASN A 29 -8.66 5.67 10.72
CA ASN A 29 -9.74 6.11 9.86
C ASN A 29 -11.08 5.68 10.47
N ARG A 30 -11.68 6.59 11.23
CA ARG A 30 -12.99 6.36 11.87
C ARG A 30 -14.12 6.17 10.86
N ALA A 31 -14.04 6.81 9.70
CA ALA A 31 -15.07 6.66 8.66
C ALA A 31 -15.11 5.24 8.08
N PHE A 32 -13.95 4.58 8.00
CA PHE A 32 -13.83 3.19 7.53
C PHE A 32 -13.73 2.19 8.69
N ARG A 33 -13.67 2.68 9.94
CA ARG A 33 -13.51 1.91 11.17
C ARG A 33 -12.30 0.97 11.15
N VAL A 34 -11.18 1.47 10.63
CA VAL A 34 -9.90 0.75 10.60
C VAL A 34 -8.77 1.62 11.11
N LYS A 35 -7.72 0.97 11.60
CA LYS A 35 -6.42 1.58 11.91
C LYS A 35 -5.32 0.86 11.12
N PHE A 36 -4.28 1.58 10.75
CA PHE A 36 -3.16 1.07 9.96
C PHE A 36 -1.96 2.00 10.09
N GLN A 37 -0.77 1.49 9.82
CA GLN A 37 0.49 2.23 9.82
C GLN A 37 0.76 2.81 8.44
N VAL A 38 1.23 4.06 8.38
CA VAL A 38 1.71 4.73 7.16
C VAL A 38 2.95 5.55 7.49
N PRO A 39 3.96 5.64 6.60
CA PRO A 39 5.08 6.55 6.83
C PRO A 39 4.62 7.99 7.02
N ALA A 40 5.12 8.67 8.06
CA ALA A 40 4.68 10.01 8.44
C ALA A 40 4.87 11.07 7.33
N HIS A 41 5.88 10.88 6.49
CA HIS A 41 6.21 11.79 5.40
C HIS A 41 5.37 11.58 4.13
N TRP A 42 4.49 10.57 4.09
CA TRP A 42 3.63 10.33 2.94
C TRP A 42 2.52 11.36 2.87
N LEU A 43 2.31 11.89 1.67
CA LEU A 43 1.29 12.88 1.39
C LEU A 43 -0.07 12.19 1.21
N VAL A 44 -1.09 12.68 1.93
CA VAL A 44 -2.45 12.15 1.87
C VAL A 44 -3.38 13.06 1.07
N SER A 45 -4.19 12.45 0.22
CA SER A 45 -5.31 13.10 -0.48
C SER A 45 -6.58 12.27 -0.31
N ARG A 46 -7.72 12.95 -0.29
CA ARG A 46 -9.04 12.33 -0.14
C ARG A 46 -9.88 12.60 -1.36
N GLN A 47 -10.53 11.56 -1.87
CA GLN A 47 -11.49 11.65 -2.96
C GLN A 47 -12.78 10.96 -2.57
N ARG A 48 -13.91 11.56 -2.94
CA ARG A 48 -15.23 11.00 -2.70
C ARG A 48 -16.07 11.16 -3.95
N THR A 49 -16.70 10.06 -4.36
CA THR A 49 -17.68 9.99 -5.43
C THR A 49 -18.94 9.29 -4.91
N ASP A 50 -19.94 9.11 -5.76
CA ASP A 50 -21.15 8.35 -5.43
C ASP A 50 -20.86 6.85 -5.22
N SER A 51 -19.78 6.35 -5.81
CA SER A 51 -19.44 4.94 -5.89
C SER A 51 -18.30 4.51 -4.96
N VAL A 52 -17.43 5.45 -4.59
CA VAL A 52 -16.24 5.16 -3.78
C VAL A 52 -15.86 6.37 -2.93
N GLU A 53 -15.39 6.10 -1.72
CA GLU A 53 -14.64 7.05 -0.91
C GLU A 53 -13.23 6.50 -0.71
N LEU A 54 -12.23 7.32 -0.96
CA LEU A 54 -10.85 6.91 -1.14
C LEU A 54 -9.90 7.85 -0.41
N LEU A 55 -8.94 7.27 0.28
CA LEU A 55 -7.70 7.92 0.72
C LEU A 55 -6.55 7.40 -0.13
N ARG A 56 -5.76 8.31 -0.67
CA ARG A 56 -4.52 8.02 -1.38
C ARG A 56 -3.36 8.60 -0.59
N TYR A 57 -2.43 7.75 -0.21
CA TYR A 57 -1.15 8.13 0.35
C TYR A 57 -0.06 7.91 -0.71
N HIS A 58 0.91 8.80 -0.79
CA HIS A 58 2.02 8.65 -1.71
C HIS A 58 3.32 9.16 -1.12
N ASP A 59 4.38 8.43 -1.44
CA ASP A 59 5.76 8.84 -1.22
C ASP A 59 6.06 10.13 -2.01
N PRO A 60 6.69 11.16 -1.42
CA PRO A 60 7.13 12.36 -2.14
C PRO A 60 8.01 12.07 -3.36
N ALA A 61 8.72 10.94 -3.39
CA ALA A 61 9.50 10.52 -4.57
C ALA A 61 8.67 9.81 -5.65
N ASP A 62 7.34 9.67 -5.47
CA ASP A 62 6.40 9.01 -6.38
C ASP A 62 6.78 7.53 -6.68
N GLY A 63 7.55 6.91 -5.78
CA GLY A 63 8.03 5.55 -5.93
C GLY A 63 7.02 4.50 -5.47
N ALA A 64 6.17 4.87 -4.51
CA ALA A 64 5.18 4.01 -3.88
C ALA A 64 3.93 4.78 -3.48
N HIS A 65 2.82 4.06 -3.46
CA HIS A 65 1.52 4.61 -3.13
C HIS A 65 0.65 3.58 -2.43
N LEU A 66 -0.22 4.05 -1.55
CA LEU A 66 -1.24 3.27 -0.87
C LEU A 66 -2.62 3.89 -1.13
N TRP A 67 -3.59 3.04 -1.42
CA TRP A 67 -5.00 3.38 -1.53
C TRP A 67 -5.78 2.62 -0.48
N VAL A 68 -6.61 3.36 0.25
CA VAL A 68 -7.58 2.82 1.19
C VAL A 68 -8.94 3.32 0.76
N ALA A 69 -9.80 2.41 0.32
CA ALA A 69 -11.08 2.75 -0.27
C ALA A 69 -12.22 2.00 0.39
N ARG A 70 -13.38 2.63 0.38
CA ARG A 70 -14.67 2.03 0.72
C ARG A 70 -15.62 2.19 -0.46
N LEU A 71 -16.26 1.10 -0.86
CA LEU A 71 -17.34 1.17 -1.85
C LEU A 71 -18.60 1.78 -1.25
N ARG A 72 -19.30 2.58 -2.06
CA ARG A 72 -20.47 3.37 -1.64
C ARG A 72 -21.58 3.30 -2.69
N GLY A 73 -22.76 3.80 -2.30
CA GLY A 73 -23.94 3.85 -3.14
C GLY A 73 -24.30 2.47 -3.69
N ARG A 74 -24.55 2.39 -5.00
CA ARG A 74 -24.89 1.13 -5.68
C ARG A 74 -23.82 0.04 -5.60
N HIS A 75 -22.60 0.37 -5.20
CA HIS A 75 -21.49 -0.59 -5.08
C HIS A 75 -21.18 -1.00 -3.64
N ALA A 76 -21.88 -0.47 -2.64
CA ALA A 76 -21.61 -0.72 -1.21
C ALA A 76 -21.62 -2.21 -0.84
N HIS A 77 -22.45 -3.02 -1.53
CA HIS A 77 -22.61 -4.46 -1.28
C HIS A 77 -22.03 -5.34 -2.40
N THR A 78 -21.09 -4.79 -3.18
CA THR A 78 -20.41 -5.58 -4.21
C THR A 78 -19.67 -6.76 -3.57
N ARG A 79 -19.81 -7.98 -4.09
CA ARG A 79 -19.05 -9.11 -3.55
C ARG A 79 -17.53 -8.85 -3.63
N PRO A 80 -16.73 -9.24 -2.61
CA PRO A 80 -15.28 -9.00 -2.61
C PRO A 80 -14.57 -9.42 -3.89
N VAL A 81 -14.91 -10.60 -4.44
CA VAL A 81 -14.36 -11.09 -5.72
C VAL A 81 -14.65 -10.15 -6.88
N SER A 82 -15.87 -9.61 -6.97
CA SER A 82 -16.25 -8.68 -8.04
C SER A 82 -15.59 -7.32 -7.87
N ALA A 83 -15.37 -6.88 -6.63
CA ALA A 83 -14.65 -5.65 -6.32
C ALA A 83 -13.16 -5.78 -6.68
N LEU A 84 -12.52 -6.90 -6.31
CA LEU A 84 -11.14 -7.20 -6.67
C LEU A 84 -10.97 -7.25 -8.19
N GLN A 85 -11.78 -8.04 -8.90
CA GLN A 85 -11.69 -8.13 -10.35
C GLN A 85 -11.87 -6.77 -11.07
N ARG A 86 -12.73 -5.89 -10.54
CA ARG A 86 -12.87 -4.52 -11.05
C ARG A 86 -11.60 -3.70 -10.82
N LEU A 87 -11.02 -3.79 -9.63
CA LEU A 87 -9.75 -3.16 -9.31
C LEU A 87 -8.63 -3.64 -10.24
N LEU A 88 -8.48 -4.96 -10.41
CA LEU A 88 -7.44 -5.54 -11.27
C LEU A 88 -7.56 -5.10 -12.72
N ARG A 89 -8.79 -5.04 -13.25
CA ARG A 89 -9.04 -4.47 -14.59
C ARG A 89 -8.68 -2.99 -14.68
N GLN A 90 -9.02 -2.20 -13.66
CA GLN A 90 -8.68 -0.78 -13.63
C GLN A 90 -7.17 -0.55 -13.57
N LEU A 91 -6.42 -1.40 -12.86
CA LEU A 91 -4.98 -1.34 -12.79
C LEU A 91 -4.29 -1.86 -14.07
N GLY A 92 -5.02 -2.52 -14.97
CA GLY A 92 -4.42 -3.23 -16.09
C GLY A 92 -3.49 -4.34 -15.63
N ALA A 93 -3.89 -5.10 -14.62
CA ALA A 93 -3.12 -6.25 -14.13
C ALA A 93 -3.01 -7.32 -15.23
N THR A 94 -1.79 -7.77 -15.52
CA THR A 94 -1.49 -8.71 -16.61
C THR A 94 -1.07 -10.09 -16.09
N HIS A 95 -0.37 -10.12 -14.95
CA HIS A 95 0.04 -11.34 -14.26
C HIS A 95 -0.21 -11.19 -12.77
N HIS A 96 -1.05 -12.06 -12.22
CA HIS A 96 -1.38 -12.01 -10.80
C HIS A 96 -1.75 -13.37 -10.20
N ALA A 97 -1.60 -13.46 -8.88
CA ALA A 97 -2.03 -14.59 -8.09
C ALA A 97 -3.07 -14.13 -7.07
N GLU A 98 -4.21 -14.83 -7.01
CA GLU A 98 -5.26 -14.56 -6.03
C GLU A 98 -5.23 -15.61 -4.92
N HIS A 99 -5.39 -15.20 -3.67
CA HIS A 99 -5.48 -16.11 -2.53
C HIS A 99 -6.32 -15.52 -1.41
N ARG A 100 -6.74 -16.38 -0.48
CA ARG A 100 -7.46 -15.96 0.73
C ARG A 100 -6.48 -15.89 1.89
N ALA A 101 -6.61 -14.86 2.71
CA ALA A 101 -5.80 -14.69 3.91
C ALA A 101 -6.67 -14.12 5.03
N THR A 102 -6.25 -14.35 6.27
CA THR A 102 -6.91 -13.79 7.45
C THR A 102 -5.86 -13.06 8.28
N ALA A 103 -6.12 -11.81 8.62
CA ALA A 103 -5.25 -11.00 9.48
C ALA A 103 -6.10 -10.07 10.37
N HIS A 104 -5.72 -9.95 11.65
CA HIS A 104 -6.41 -9.09 12.64
C HIS A 104 -7.94 -9.29 12.71
N GLY A 105 -8.42 -10.51 12.48
CA GLY A 105 -9.85 -10.84 12.49
C GLY A 105 -10.61 -10.40 11.23
N LEU A 106 -9.90 -10.04 10.16
CA LEU A 106 -10.46 -9.71 8.86
C LEU A 106 -10.09 -10.79 7.84
N ASP A 107 -11.08 -11.25 7.08
CA ASP A 107 -10.87 -12.17 5.96
C ASP A 107 -10.70 -11.37 4.67
N TYR A 108 -9.55 -11.55 4.03
CA TYR A 108 -9.16 -10.89 2.81
C TYR A 108 -9.19 -11.83 1.62
N LEU A 109 -9.64 -11.30 0.49
CA LEU A 109 -9.25 -11.78 -0.82
C LEU A 109 -8.09 -10.91 -1.31
N GLU A 110 -6.93 -11.53 -1.46
CA GLU A 110 -5.69 -10.86 -1.82
C GLU A 110 -5.32 -11.14 -3.27
N SER A 111 -4.66 -10.18 -3.91
CA SER A 111 -4.03 -10.34 -5.22
C SER A 111 -2.70 -9.62 -5.24
N THR A 112 -1.68 -10.31 -5.72
CA THR A 112 -0.34 -9.72 -5.90
C THR A 112 0.09 -9.94 -7.34
N GLY A 113 0.85 -9.00 -7.90
CA GLY A 113 1.25 -9.11 -9.29
C GLY A 113 1.88 -7.86 -9.88
N THR A 114 1.81 -7.77 -11.20
CA THR A 114 2.26 -6.61 -11.98
C THR A 114 1.08 -5.93 -12.68
N CYS A 115 1.15 -4.61 -12.79
CA CYS A 115 0.13 -3.79 -13.43
C CYS A 115 0.75 -2.64 -14.24
N ARG A 116 -0.06 -1.96 -15.06
CA ARG A 116 0.38 -0.83 -15.87
C ARG A 116 -0.45 0.41 -15.58
N VAL A 117 0.18 1.41 -14.96
CA VAL A 117 -0.45 2.70 -14.67
C VAL A 117 0.33 3.80 -15.37
N GLY A 118 -0.35 4.61 -16.19
CA GLY A 118 0.30 5.68 -16.96
C GLY A 118 1.42 5.19 -17.88
N GLY A 119 1.29 3.98 -18.44
CA GLY A 119 2.31 3.36 -19.30
C GLY A 119 3.50 2.73 -18.57
N ARG A 120 3.60 2.90 -17.24
CA ARG A 120 4.68 2.35 -16.41
C ARG A 120 4.27 1.01 -15.82
N GLU A 121 5.19 0.04 -15.85
CA GLU A 121 5.01 -1.23 -15.14
C GLU A 121 5.30 -1.05 -13.66
N LEU A 122 4.42 -1.60 -12.82
CA LEU A 122 4.46 -1.47 -11.37
C LEU A 122 4.16 -2.83 -10.75
N ARG A 123 4.68 -3.06 -9.54
CA ARG A 123 4.29 -4.18 -8.70
C ARG A 123 3.19 -3.72 -7.76
N TYR A 124 2.18 -4.56 -7.55
CA TYR A 124 1.07 -4.24 -6.68
C TYR A 124 0.75 -5.39 -5.73
N ASP A 125 0.23 -5.02 -4.56
CA ASP A 125 -0.42 -5.91 -3.61
C ASP A 125 -1.79 -5.30 -3.27
N ALA A 126 -2.85 -6.08 -3.42
CA ALA A 126 -4.22 -5.66 -3.21
C ALA A 126 -4.95 -6.62 -2.28
N ARG A 127 -5.78 -6.06 -1.39
CA ARG A 127 -6.61 -6.78 -0.43
C ARG A 127 -8.03 -6.23 -0.48
N VAL A 128 -9.00 -7.12 -0.54
CA VAL A 128 -10.43 -6.77 -0.47
C VAL A 128 -11.07 -7.56 0.66
N THR A 129 -11.78 -6.86 1.54
CA THR A 129 -12.52 -7.49 2.64
C THR A 129 -13.91 -6.89 2.76
N THR A 130 -14.81 -7.63 3.40
CA THR A 130 -16.09 -7.10 3.87
C THR A 130 -16.02 -6.94 5.38
N TYR A 131 -16.17 -5.70 5.85
CA TYR A 131 -16.17 -5.38 7.26
C TYR A 131 -17.42 -4.56 7.58
N GLN A 132 -18.24 -5.06 8.53
CA GLN A 132 -19.48 -4.41 8.96
C GLN A 132 -20.44 -4.06 7.81
N GLY A 133 -20.60 -4.98 6.85
CA GLY A 133 -21.46 -4.79 5.68
C GLY A 133 -20.91 -3.82 4.62
N GLN A 134 -19.69 -3.32 4.79
CA GLN A 134 -18.99 -2.45 3.85
C GLN A 134 -17.85 -3.18 3.16
N VAL A 135 -17.67 -2.94 1.86
CA VAL A 135 -16.53 -3.47 1.12
C VAL A 135 -15.38 -2.49 1.20
N LEU A 136 -14.27 -2.94 1.79
CA LEU A 136 -13.02 -2.20 1.87
C LEU A 136 -12.03 -2.74 0.84
N LEU A 137 -11.39 -1.84 0.12
CA LEU A 137 -10.29 -2.13 -0.78
C LEU A 137 -9.04 -1.44 -0.25
N VAL A 138 -7.99 -2.20 -0.03
CA VAL A 138 -6.68 -1.69 0.34
C VAL A 138 -5.72 -2.18 -0.72
N TYR A 139 -5.00 -1.30 -1.38
CA TYR A 139 -3.98 -1.74 -2.32
C TYR A 139 -2.82 -0.77 -2.32
N LEU A 140 -1.64 -1.29 -2.63
CA LEU A 140 -0.48 -0.49 -2.91
C LEU A 140 0.06 -0.85 -4.28
N TYR A 141 0.74 0.10 -4.90
CA TYR A 141 1.64 -0.20 -5.99
C TYR A 141 2.91 0.61 -5.84
N ALA A 142 4.00 0.04 -6.34
CA ALA A 142 5.30 0.67 -6.32
C ALA A 142 6.06 0.36 -7.60
N THR A 143 7.01 1.22 -7.94
CA THR A 143 7.98 0.91 -9.00
C THR A 143 8.77 -0.34 -8.62
N PRO A 144 9.27 -1.14 -9.57
CA PRO A 144 10.08 -2.33 -9.25
C PRO A 144 11.25 -2.03 -8.30
N THR A 145 11.91 -0.88 -8.50
CA THR A 145 13.00 -0.41 -7.63
C THR A 145 12.52 -0.12 -6.22
N ALA A 146 11.46 0.69 -6.06
CA ALA A 146 10.91 1.01 -4.75
C ALA A 146 10.35 -0.23 -4.03
N PHE A 147 9.71 -1.14 -4.76
CA PHE A 147 9.22 -2.39 -4.20
C PHE A 147 10.37 -3.23 -3.63
N ASN A 148 11.49 -3.35 -4.34
CA ASN A 148 12.64 -4.11 -3.86
C ASN A 148 13.34 -3.46 -2.66
N THR A 149 13.43 -2.13 -2.63
CA THR A 149 14.12 -1.41 -1.54
C THR A 149 13.25 -1.21 -0.31
N GLN A 150 11.92 -1.11 -0.48
CA GLN A 150 10.96 -0.82 0.57
C GLN A 150 10.02 -2.00 0.89
N ALA A 151 10.26 -3.21 0.35
CA ALA A 151 9.39 -4.36 0.55
C ALA A 151 8.99 -4.58 2.02
N PRO A 152 9.92 -4.55 3.00
CA PRO A 152 9.57 -4.74 4.41
C PRO A 152 8.61 -3.66 4.94
N LEU A 153 8.77 -2.42 4.48
CA LEU A 153 7.91 -1.31 4.86
C LEU A 153 6.52 -1.47 4.23
N LEU A 154 6.45 -1.78 2.93
CA LEU A 154 5.20 -1.94 2.20
C LEU A 154 4.35 -3.09 2.78
N HIS A 155 4.98 -4.23 3.07
CA HIS A 155 4.29 -5.34 3.75
C HIS A 155 3.84 -4.95 5.15
N ARG A 156 4.68 -4.27 5.96
CA ARG A 156 4.29 -3.79 7.30
C ARG A 156 3.08 -2.86 7.24
N VAL A 157 3.02 -1.96 6.26
CA VAL A 157 1.87 -1.08 6.02
C VAL A 157 0.60 -1.90 5.77
N LEU A 158 0.64 -2.88 4.86
CA LEU A 158 -0.53 -3.74 4.58
C LEU A 158 -0.92 -4.62 5.77
N ASP A 159 0.05 -5.21 6.45
CA ASP A 159 -0.17 -6.14 7.56
C ASP A 159 -0.60 -5.43 8.85
N SER A 160 -0.47 -4.11 8.92
CA SER A 160 -0.93 -3.32 10.06
C SER A 160 -2.44 -3.01 10.03
N PHE A 161 -3.14 -3.30 8.94
CA PHE A 161 -4.57 -3.04 8.82
C PHE A 161 -5.36 -3.86 9.82
N ALA A 162 -6.03 -3.18 10.73
CA ALA A 162 -6.84 -3.80 11.77
C ALA A 162 -8.15 -3.05 11.99
N PRO A 163 -9.21 -3.74 12.47
CA PRO A 163 -10.41 -3.09 12.96
C PRO A 163 -10.13 -2.02 14.01
N LEU A 164 -10.87 -0.92 13.94
CA LEU A 164 -11.00 0.01 15.06
C LEU A 164 -12.08 -0.54 16.02
N PRO A 165 -11.79 -0.65 17.34
CA PRO A 165 -12.79 -1.07 18.33
C PRO A 165 -14.09 -0.28 18.21
N ALA A 166 -15.22 -0.89 18.58
CA ALA A 166 -16.42 -0.11 18.87
C ALA A 166 -16.18 0.67 20.17
N ASP A 167 -16.49 1.96 20.15
CA ASP A 167 -16.57 2.77 21.36
C ASP A 167 -17.68 2.22 22.30
#